data_AF-A0A1D1VYX6-F1
#
_entry.id   AF-A0A1D1VYX6-F1
#
_cell.length_a   1.000
_cell.length_b   1.000
_cell.length_c   1.000
_cell.angle_alpha   90.00
_cell.angle_beta   90.00
_cell.angle_gamma   90.00
#
_symmetry.space_group_name_H-M   'P 1'
#
loop_
_entity.id
_entity.type
_entity.pdbx_description
1 polymer ?
#
loop_
_entity_poly.entity_id
_entity_poly.type
_entity_poly.pdbx_seq_one_letter_code
_entity_poly.pdbx_strand_id
1 'polypeptide(L)'
;MSSLGLLRTAGASRFTISFVSACLLFYLLGTLQSRIAIVYHCIEILGQCLLSAILSGAVVSYLTYYSNLKLKSLKVDPTGKAVLITGCDSGFGFETALRLYCGGFHVFAGCLDSEINGGATLAKVDGSQRLVPLTLDVTNQEHVNKALETVTSGLATHNLELWAIINNAGVVTFCELELCSLDTVSKILEVNTLGAIRVTQKFLPLLRQSQGRLIMISSLAGKLAYPGLIAYCMSKHALVALADGLRQELKKWNISVSTILCTGYRTRMLDPAKLLREMEAHWRSAPEDVRAVYGEGYFRSFSTKCIQRLANLSGEVGEAVDVIVTATESIYPKDNYYSCMKGQLRALARFLPTSGQDPYMMIFESFQPLLSLFRKETKPNPDLMLEHLLEPAKRMAAQRSISIENPLENHDQEPIESSNRAETEADDQEKKGSEGEQEIDVNGDVQGQSVPGIPEVTGIEEEISDVFAGRTED
;
A
#
# COMPACT_ATOMS: atom_id res chain seq x y z
N MET A 1 -19.38 -14.48 108.85
CA MET A 1 -18.33 -14.81 107.84
C MET A 1 -18.85 -14.77 106.38
N SER A 2 -20.02 -14.19 106.10
CA SER A 2 -20.66 -14.23 104.77
C SER A 2 -20.31 -13.06 103.83
N SER A 3 -19.75 -11.95 104.34
CA SER A 3 -19.43 -10.77 103.51
C SER A 3 -18.05 -10.80 102.85
N LEU A 4 -17.07 -11.53 103.41
CA LEU A 4 -15.74 -11.69 102.80
C LEU A 4 -15.72 -12.65 101.60
N GLY A 5 -16.70 -13.55 101.49
CA GLY A 5 -16.84 -14.47 100.35
C GLY A 5 -17.28 -13.77 99.07
N LEU A 6 -18.28 -12.87 99.15
CA LEU A 6 -18.84 -12.16 98.00
C LEU A 6 -17.87 -11.13 97.38
N LEU A 7 -17.05 -10.46 98.19
CA LEU A 7 -16.05 -9.51 97.69
C LEU A 7 -14.89 -10.21 96.97
N ARG A 8 -14.51 -11.42 97.40
CA ARG A 8 -13.51 -12.24 96.71
C ARG A 8 -14.04 -12.78 95.37
N THR A 9 -15.30 -13.21 95.29
CA THR A 9 -15.89 -13.69 94.03
C THR A 9 -16.13 -12.57 93.02
N ALA A 10 -16.52 -11.37 93.47
CA ALA A 10 -16.68 -10.21 92.61
C ALA A 10 -15.35 -9.70 92.04
N GLY A 11 -14.29 -9.64 92.85
CA GLY A 11 -12.93 -9.28 92.40
C GLY A 11 -12.34 -10.30 91.42
N ALA A 12 -12.54 -11.61 91.68
CA ALA A 12 -12.14 -12.67 90.77
C ALA A 12 -12.87 -12.56 89.42
N SER A 13 -14.19 -12.29 89.41
CA SER A 13 -14.97 -12.16 88.16
C SER A 13 -14.53 -10.98 87.29
N ARG A 14 -14.21 -9.82 87.89
CA ARG A 14 -13.71 -8.64 87.16
C ARG A 14 -12.32 -8.88 86.60
N PHE A 15 -11.46 -9.57 87.35
CA PHE A 15 -10.15 -9.97 86.87
C PHE A 15 -10.26 -10.95 85.68
N THR A 16 -11.14 -11.94 85.77
CA THR A 16 -11.39 -12.89 84.68
C THR A 16 -11.94 -12.19 83.43
N ILE A 17 -12.89 -11.27 83.56
CA ILE A 17 -13.45 -10.53 82.42
C ILE A 17 -12.39 -9.63 81.76
N SER A 18 -11.59 -8.90 82.54
CA SER A 18 -10.49 -8.08 82.00
C SER A 18 -9.40 -8.92 81.35
N PHE A 19 -9.06 -10.08 81.94
CA PHE A 19 -8.10 -11.01 81.37
C PHE A 19 -8.58 -11.61 80.04
N VAL A 20 -9.83 -12.09 79.98
CA VAL A 20 -10.43 -12.63 78.75
C VAL A 20 -10.56 -11.54 77.67
N SER A 21 -10.94 -10.32 78.04
CA SER A 21 -11.02 -9.18 77.11
C SER A 21 -9.65 -8.79 76.56
N ALA A 22 -8.62 -8.80 77.40
CA ALA A 22 -7.24 -8.57 76.96
C ALA A 22 -6.78 -9.69 76.01
N CYS A 23 -7.03 -10.97 76.34
CA CYS A 23 -6.72 -12.10 75.47
C CYS A 23 -7.45 -12.01 74.12
N LEU A 24 -8.72 -11.61 74.09
CA LEU A 24 -9.49 -11.39 72.86
C LEU A 24 -8.92 -10.22 72.04
N LEU A 25 -8.53 -9.11 72.69
CA LEU A 25 -7.90 -7.98 72.01
C LEU A 25 -6.55 -8.37 71.40
N PHE A 26 -5.70 -9.08 72.14
CA PHE A 26 -4.43 -9.59 71.61
C PHE A 26 -4.64 -10.58 70.45
N TYR A 27 -5.64 -11.46 70.55
CA TYR A 27 -6.00 -12.37 69.46
C TYR A 27 -6.46 -11.60 68.21
N LEU A 28 -7.36 -10.62 68.36
CA LEU A 28 -7.84 -9.79 67.26
C LEU A 28 -6.71 -8.98 66.62
N LEU A 29 -5.83 -8.35 67.41
CA LEU A 29 -4.66 -7.63 66.91
C LEU A 29 -3.70 -8.55 66.15
N GLY A 30 -3.46 -9.78 66.65
CA GLY A 30 -2.66 -10.78 65.94
C GLY A 30 -3.28 -11.22 64.61
N THR A 31 -4.61 -11.41 64.55
CA THR A 31 -5.31 -11.73 63.30
C THR A 31 -5.33 -10.56 62.32
N LEU A 32 -5.38 -9.32 62.80
CA LEU A 32 -5.30 -8.12 61.96
C LEU A 32 -3.89 -7.95 61.39
N GLN A 33 -2.85 -8.10 62.20
CA GLN A 33 -1.46 -8.01 61.77
C GLN A 33 -1.12 -9.08 60.72
N SER A 34 -1.58 -10.32 60.90
CA SER A 34 -1.38 -11.40 59.91
C SER A 34 -2.12 -11.13 58.60
N ARG A 35 -3.36 -10.60 58.64
CA ARG A 35 -4.08 -10.20 57.42
C ARG A 35 -3.37 -9.07 56.67
N ILE A 36 -2.86 -8.07 57.38
CA ILE A 36 -2.08 -6.97 56.78
C ILE A 36 -0.81 -7.53 56.11
N ALA A 37 -0.08 -8.43 56.77
CA ALA A 37 1.11 -9.07 56.20
C ALA A 37 0.81 -9.85 54.92
N ILE A 38 -0.31 -10.59 54.86
CA ILE A 38 -0.75 -11.28 53.65
C ILE A 38 -1.00 -10.27 52.52
N VAL A 39 -1.71 -9.17 52.79
CA VAL A 39 -1.96 -8.12 51.78
C VAL A 39 -0.65 -7.51 51.26
N TYR A 40 0.31 -7.21 52.14
CA TYR A 40 1.62 -6.71 51.73
C TYR A 40 2.37 -7.71 50.85
N HIS A 41 2.41 -8.99 51.21
CA HIS A 41 3.03 -10.03 50.39
C HIS A 41 2.31 -10.20 49.04
N CYS A 42 0.98 -10.12 48.99
CA CYS A 42 0.24 -10.13 47.73
C CYS A 42 0.62 -8.93 46.84
N ILE A 43 0.72 -7.73 47.39
CA ILE A 43 1.15 -6.52 46.66
C ILE A 43 2.59 -6.68 46.15
N GLU A 44 3.49 -7.22 46.97
CA GLU A 44 4.89 -7.45 46.61
C GLU A 44 5.01 -8.47 45.47
N ILE A 45 4.30 -9.60 45.55
CA ILE A 45 4.25 -10.62 44.50
C ILE A 45 3.67 -10.03 43.21
N LEU A 46 2.56 -9.29 43.28
CA LEU A 46 1.97 -8.61 42.12
C LEU A 46 2.95 -7.60 41.50
N GLY A 47 3.70 -6.86 42.32
CA GLY A 47 4.74 -5.94 41.87
C GLY A 47 5.89 -6.66 41.16
N GLN A 48 6.36 -7.79 41.69
CA GLN A 48 7.40 -8.62 41.06
C GLN A 48 6.92 -9.26 39.76
N CYS A 49 5.69 -9.74 39.70
CA CYS A 49 5.06 -10.24 38.48
C CYS A 49 4.94 -9.14 37.41
N LEU A 50 4.53 -7.93 37.79
CA LEU A 50 4.45 -6.80 36.86
C LEU A 50 5.83 -6.37 36.34
N LEU A 51 6.81 -6.26 37.24
CA LEU A 51 8.18 -5.89 36.86
C LEU A 51 8.81 -6.93 35.94
N SER A 52 8.66 -8.22 36.25
CA SER A 52 9.16 -9.30 35.39
C SER A 52 8.46 -9.33 34.03
N ALA A 53 7.15 -9.05 33.95
CA ALA A 53 6.43 -8.89 32.69
C ALA A 53 6.95 -7.71 31.85
N ILE A 54 7.23 -6.57 32.49
CA ILE A 54 7.80 -5.39 31.82
C ILE A 54 9.21 -5.68 31.31
N LEU A 55 10.08 -6.26 32.13
CA LEU A 55 11.46 -6.57 31.76
C LEU A 55 11.53 -7.63 30.65
N SER A 56 10.76 -8.71 30.75
CA SER A 56 10.67 -9.72 29.69
C SER A 56 10.10 -9.13 28.40
N GLY A 57 9.07 -8.29 28.48
CA GLY A 57 8.54 -7.54 27.34
C GLY A 57 9.58 -6.62 26.69
N ALA A 58 10.40 -5.92 27.48
CA ALA A 58 11.48 -5.06 26.99
C ALA A 58 12.58 -5.87 26.30
N VAL A 59 13.00 -7.01 26.88
CA VAL A 59 14.00 -7.91 26.28
C VAL A 59 13.48 -8.49 24.97
N VAL A 60 12.24 -9.02 24.93
CA VAL A 60 11.63 -9.54 23.70
C VAL A 60 11.51 -8.45 22.64
N SER A 61 11.12 -7.23 23.04
CA SER A 61 11.03 -6.08 22.12
C SER A 61 12.40 -5.69 21.56
N TYR A 62 13.44 -5.66 22.40
CA TYR A 62 14.81 -5.35 21.98
C TYR A 62 15.37 -6.42 21.04
N LEU A 63 15.22 -7.70 21.36
CA LEU A 63 15.64 -8.80 20.50
C LEU A 63 14.89 -8.80 19.17
N THR A 64 13.57 -8.57 19.21
CA THR A 64 12.75 -8.44 18.01
C THR A 64 13.18 -7.24 17.17
N TYR A 65 13.48 -6.10 17.79
CA TYR A 65 13.98 -4.91 17.12
C TYR A 65 15.32 -5.19 16.43
N TYR A 66 16.29 -5.75 17.15
CA TYR A 66 17.62 -6.05 16.63
C TYR A 66 17.58 -7.08 15.50
N SER A 67 16.82 -8.18 15.67
CA SER A 67 16.61 -9.16 14.61
C SER A 67 15.91 -8.53 13.41
N ASN A 68 14.90 -7.68 13.60
CA ASN A 68 14.25 -6.97 12.50
C ASN A 68 15.21 -6.05 11.76
N LEU A 69 16.14 -5.36 12.44
CA LEU A 69 17.15 -4.54 11.76
C LEU A 69 18.03 -5.37 10.85
N LYS A 70 18.52 -6.52 11.34
CA LYS A 70 19.38 -7.43 10.57
C LYS A 70 18.64 -8.14 9.43
N LEU A 71 17.38 -8.52 9.65
CA LEU A 71 16.57 -9.15 8.61
C LEU A 71 16.13 -8.16 7.54
N LYS A 72 15.86 -6.89 7.90
CA LYS A 72 15.52 -5.83 6.95
C LYS A 72 16.62 -5.52 5.94
N SER A 73 17.89 -5.70 6.31
CA SER A 73 19.01 -5.47 5.39
C SER A 73 19.19 -6.59 4.36
N LEU A 74 18.55 -7.74 4.57
CA LEU A 74 18.65 -8.86 3.65
C LEU A 74 17.69 -8.69 2.47
N LYS A 75 18.26 -8.62 1.26
CA LYS A 75 17.54 -8.48 0.00
C LYS A 75 17.78 -9.70 -0.88
N VAL A 76 16.79 -10.04 -1.70
CA VAL A 76 16.95 -11.04 -2.76
C VAL A 76 17.80 -10.48 -3.90
N ASP A 77 18.52 -11.35 -4.58
CA ASP A 77 19.14 -11.02 -5.86
C ASP A 77 18.06 -10.84 -6.94
N PRO A 78 17.97 -9.68 -7.60
CA PRO A 78 16.99 -9.41 -8.66
C PRO A 78 17.25 -10.19 -9.95
N THR A 79 18.44 -10.77 -10.12
CA THR A 79 18.81 -11.52 -11.32
C THR A 79 17.85 -12.70 -11.56
N GLY A 80 17.39 -12.83 -12.80
CA GLY A 80 16.44 -13.88 -13.21
C GLY A 80 15.00 -13.67 -12.73
N LYS A 81 14.66 -12.51 -12.13
CA LYS A 81 13.35 -12.27 -11.52
C LYS A 81 12.58 -11.17 -12.22
N ALA A 82 11.31 -11.46 -12.48
CA ALA A 82 10.37 -10.53 -13.05
C ALA A 82 9.29 -10.07 -12.07
N VAL A 83 8.78 -8.86 -12.26
CA VAL A 83 7.70 -8.25 -11.48
C VAL A 83 6.59 -7.80 -12.41
N LEU A 84 5.35 -8.16 -12.09
CA LEU A 84 4.15 -7.60 -12.72
C LEU A 84 3.56 -6.52 -11.81
N ILE A 85 3.33 -5.33 -12.35
CA ILE A 85 2.73 -4.21 -11.61
C ILE A 85 1.48 -3.73 -12.36
N THR A 86 0.36 -3.56 -11.67
CA THR A 86 -0.86 -3.01 -12.29
C THR A 86 -1.01 -1.51 -12.02
N GLY A 87 -1.58 -0.75 -12.96
CA GLY A 87 -1.80 0.70 -12.80
C GLY A 87 -0.51 1.52 -12.85
N CYS A 88 0.31 1.28 -13.87
CA CYS A 88 1.59 1.97 -14.09
C CYS A 88 1.49 3.27 -14.90
N ASP A 89 0.28 3.73 -15.23
CA ASP A 89 0.09 4.97 -16.00
C ASP A 89 0.58 6.24 -15.29
N SER A 90 0.66 6.21 -13.95
CA SER A 90 1.15 7.31 -13.11
C SER A 90 1.37 6.87 -11.64
N GLY A 91 1.81 7.81 -10.78
CA GLY A 91 1.80 7.64 -9.33
C GLY A 91 2.71 6.51 -8.84
N PHE A 92 2.24 5.74 -7.85
CA PHE A 92 3.03 4.68 -7.23
C PHE A 92 3.43 3.59 -8.22
N GLY A 93 2.52 3.16 -9.11
CA GLY A 93 2.80 2.09 -10.07
C GLY A 93 3.91 2.46 -11.05
N PHE A 94 3.86 3.69 -11.58
CA PHE A 94 4.88 4.23 -12.49
C PHE A 94 6.26 4.31 -11.81
N GLU A 95 6.32 4.95 -10.64
CA GLU A 95 7.59 5.15 -9.93
C GLU A 95 8.16 3.82 -9.40
N THR A 96 7.31 2.91 -8.94
CA THR A 96 7.74 1.56 -8.52
C THR A 96 8.30 0.77 -9.71
N ALA A 97 7.70 0.88 -10.89
CA ALA A 97 8.20 0.22 -12.10
C ALA A 97 9.63 0.69 -12.43
N LEU A 98 9.87 2.00 -12.41
CA LEU A 98 11.20 2.57 -12.62
C LEU A 98 12.19 2.13 -11.54
N ARG A 99 11.81 2.19 -10.27
CA ARG A 99 12.71 1.86 -9.14
C ARG A 99 13.11 0.38 -9.15
N LEU A 100 12.18 -0.53 -9.42
CA LEU A 100 12.49 -1.96 -9.54
C LEU A 100 13.30 -2.28 -10.80
N TYR A 101 13.02 -1.60 -11.92
CA TYR A 101 13.83 -1.72 -13.13
C TYR A 101 15.29 -1.28 -12.90
N CYS A 102 15.49 -0.12 -12.26
CA CYS A 102 16.81 0.38 -11.84
C CYS A 102 17.47 -0.53 -10.80
N GLY A 103 16.67 -1.20 -9.98
CA GLY A 103 17.10 -2.23 -9.03
C GLY A 103 17.54 -3.54 -9.69
N GLY A 104 17.38 -3.71 -11.01
CA GLY A 104 17.85 -4.86 -11.77
C GLY A 104 16.79 -5.90 -12.10
N PHE A 105 15.54 -5.72 -11.66
CA PHE A 105 14.44 -6.61 -12.03
C PHE A 105 14.04 -6.45 -13.50
N HIS A 106 13.40 -7.49 -14.05
CA HIS A 106 12.57 -7.37 -15.24
C HIS A 106 11.17 -6.93 -14.82
N VAL A 107 10.58 -5.93 -15.45
CA VAL A 107 9.33 -5.31 -15.02
C VAL A 107 8.33 -5.34 -16.15
N PHE A 108 7.22 -6.05 -15.93
CA PHE A 108 6.01 -5.95 -16.74
C PHE A 108 5.10 -4.88 -16.13
N ALA A 109 5.01 -3.74 -16.79
CA ALA A 109 4.27 -2.58 -16.31
C ALA A 109 2.88 -2.53 -16.95
N GLY A 110 1.86 -3.00 -16.24
CA GLY A 110 0.47 -2.97 -16.67
C GLY A 110 -0.11 -1.55 -16.60
N CYS A 111 -0.40 -0.97 -17.75
CA CYS A 111 -1.04 0.33 -17.93
C CYS A 111 -2.46 0.13 -18.48
N LEU A 112 -3.38 1.07 -18.25
CA LEU A 112 -4.69 1.03 -18.94
C LEU A 112 -4.51 1.11 -20.46
N ASP A 113 -3.52 1.89 -20.90
CA ASP A 113 -3.06 1.97 -22.28
C ASP A 113 -1.53 2.02 -22.29
N SER A 114 -0.88 1.04 -22.92
CA SER A 114 0.59 0.97 -22.99
C SER A 114 1.20 2.00 -23.94
N GLU A 115 0.45 2.51 -24.90
CA GLU A 115 0.95 3.36 -25.99
C GLU A 115 0.84 4.85 -25.66
N ILE A 116 0.21 5.19 -24.53
CA ILE A 116 -0.06 6.58 -24.14
C ILE A 116 0.43 6.85 -22.72
N ASN A 117 0.63 8.13 -22.38
CA ASN A 117 0.93 8.61 -21.03
C ASN A 117 2.13 7.86 -20.40
N GLY A 118 1.94 7.31 -19.21
CA GLY A 118 2.97 6.60 -18.47
C GLY A 118 3.49 5.36 -19.20
N GLY A 119 2.65 4.64 -19.95
CA GLY A 119 3.08 3.48 -20.74
C GLY A 119 4.12 3.87 -21.80
N ALA A 120 3.80 4.90 -22.60
CA ALA A 120 4.72 5.43 -23.61
C ALA A 120 6.02 5.97 -23.00
N THR A 121 5.95 6.60 -21.82
CA THR A 121 7.15 7.05 -21.11
C THR A 121 7.99 5.87 -20.66
N LEU A 122 7.39 4.85 -20.05
CA LEU A 122 8.10 3.65 -19.59
C LEU A 122 8.74 2.89 -20.75
N ALA A 123 8.10 2.84 -21.93
CA ALA A 123 8.64 2.22 -23.14
C ALA A 123 9.93 2.89 -23.63
N LYS A 124 10.10 4.19 -23.37
CA LYS A 124 11.25 4.99 -23.81
C LYS A 124 12.43 4.95 -22.83
N VAL A 125 12.22 4.42 -21.63
CA VAL A 125 13.27 4.38 -20.58
C VAL A 125 14.42 3.48 -21.00
N ASP A 126 14.19 2.47 -21.84
CA ASP A 126 15.19 1.45 -22.10
C ASP A 126 15.00 0.69 -23.44
N GLY A 127 16.12 0.47 -24.15
CA GLY A 127 16.20 -0.45 -25.30
C GLY A 127 16.57 -1.90 -24.92
N SER A 128 16.90 -2.18 -23.65
CA SER A 128 17.26 -3.51 -23.13
C SER A 128 16.08 -4.44 -22.86
N GLN A 129 14.85 -4.01 -23.20
CA GLN A 129 13.61 -4.78 -23.12
C GLN A 129 13.29 -5.37 -21.74
N ARG A 130 13.90 -4.86 -20.65
CA ARG A 130 13.59 -5.31 -19.29
C ARG A 130 12.46 -4.56 -18.62
N LEU A 131 12.12 -3.38 -19.09
CA LEU A 131 10.92 -2.66 -18.68
C LEU A 131 9.93 -2.72 -19.84
N VAL A 132 8.90 -3.54 -19.69
CA VAL A 132 7.94 -3.88 -20.72
C VAL A 132 6.56 -3.35 -20.32
N PRO A 133 6.15 -2.19 -20.83
CA PRO A 133 4.77 -1.73 -20.70
C PRO A 133 3.85 -2.70 -21.43
N LEU A 134 2.69 -2.98 -20.82
CA LEU A 134 1.64 -3.78 -21.45
C LEU A 134 0.28 -3.20 -21.11
N THR A 135 -0.67 -3.35 -22.03
CA THR A 135 -2.06 -2.95 -21.82
C THR A 135 -2.74 -3.97 -20.89
N LEU A 136 -3.25 -3.48 -19.75
CA LEU A 136 -3.90 -4.27 -18.71
C LEU A 136 -4.95 -3.42 -17.98
N ASP A 137 -6.18 -3.48 -18.49
CA ASP A 137 -7.35 -3.11 -17.69
C ASP A 137 -7.72 -4.29 -16.81
N VAL A 138 -7.54 -4.13 -15.51
CA VAL A 138 -7.81 -5.19 -14.54
C VAL A 138 -9.27 -5.63 -14.54
N THR A 139 -10.21 -4.77 -14.96
CA THR A 139 -11.65 -5.07 -15.04
C THR A 139 -11.99 -5.93 -16.26
N ASN A 140 -11.13 -5.93 -17.28
CA ASN A 140 -11.35 -6.66 -18.52
C ASN A 140 -10.61 -8.01 -18.51
N GLN A 141 -11.37 -9.11 -18.51
CA GLN A 141 -10.80 -10.46 -18.46
C GLN A 141 -9.95 -10.81 -19.68
N GLU A 142 -10.27 -10.26 -20.86
CA GLU A 142 -9.49 -10.46 -22.08
C GLU A 142 -8.13 -9.76 -21.98
N HIS A 143 -8.08 -8.53 -21.44
CA HIS A 143 -6.83 -7.82 -21.20
C HIS A 143 -5.95 -8.60 -20.20
N VAL A 144 -6.55 -9.13 -19.13
CA VAL A 144 -5.85 -9.99 -18.16
C VAL A 144 -5.30 -11.27 -18.81
N ASN A 145 -6.04 -11.87 -19.76
CA ASN A 145 -5.59 -13.05 -20.50
C ASN A 145 -4.40 -12.72 -21.43
N LYS A 146 -4.51 -11.65 -22.22
CA LYS A 146 -3.41 -11.18 -23.10
C LYS A 146 -2.17 -10.81 -22.31
N ALA A 147 -2.34 -10.14 -21.16
CA ALA A 147 -1.22 -9.85 -20.26
C ALA A 147 -0.53 -11.12 -19.76
N LEU A 148 -1.28 -12.18 -19.43
CA LEU A 148 -0.69 -13.47 -19.04
C LEU A 148 0.15 -14.07 -20.18
N GLU A 149 -0.35 -14.03 -21.41
CA GLU A 149 0.37 -14.53 -22.60
C GLU A 149 1.68 -13.76 -22.80
N THR A 150 1.63 -12.42 -22.80
CA THR A 150 2.82 -11.56 -22.92
C THR A 150 3.84 -11.83 -21.82
N VAL A 151 3.39 -11.89 -20.56
CA VAL A 151 4.27 -12.17 -19.43
C VAL A 151 4.88 -13.57 -19.55
N THR A 152 4.09 -14.60 -19.86
CA THR A 152 4.59 -15.98 -19.98
C THR A 152 5.64 -16.09 -21.09
N SER A 153 5.38 -15.49 -22.25
CA SER A 153 6.32 -15.45 -23.36
C SER A 153 7.61 -14.70 -23.00
N GLY A 154 7.49 -13.55 -22.32
CA GLY A 154 8.64 -12.77 -21.86
C GLY A 154 9.48 -13.52 -20.81
N LEU A 155 8.83 -14.21 -19.87
CA LEU A 155 9.50 -15.04 -18.87
C LEU A 155 10.30 -16.17 -19.54
N ALA A 156 9.70 -16.88 -20.50
CA ALA A 156 10.37 -17.97 -21.22
C ALA A 156 11.54 -17.45 -22.07
N THR A 157 11.34 -16.36 -22.80
CA THR A 157 12.34 -15.77 -23.71
C THR A 157 13.61 -15.35 -22.97
N HIS A 158 13.46 -14.81 -21.75
CA HIS A 158 14.57 -14.28 -20.97
C HIS A 158 15.00 -15.21 -19.81
N ASN A 159 14.46 -16.44 -19.74
CA ASN A 159 14.70 -17.40 -18.67
C ASN A 159 14.50 -16.80 -17.27
N LEU A 160 13.32 -16.20 -17.05
CA LEU A 160 12.95 -15.49 -15.84
C LEU A 160 11.85 -16.24 -15.07
N GLU A 161 11.79 -15.99 -13.78
CA GLU A 161 10.69 -16.40 -12.92
C GLU A 161 9.82 -15.20 -12.52
N LEU A 162 8.49 -15.37 -12.48
CA LEU A 162 7.60 -14.31 -11.97
C LEU A 162 7.76 -14.23 -10.45
N TRP A 163 8.58 -13.31 -9.98
CA TRP A 163 8.92 -13.15 -8.58
C TRP A 163 7.86 -12.42 -7.78
N ALA A 164 7.25 -11.37 -8.33
CA ALA A 164 6.21 -10.66 -7.59
C ALA A 164 5.11 -10.07 -8.47
N ILE A 165 3.92 -10.00 -7.88
CA ILE A 165 2.75 -9.31 -8.43
C ILE A 165 2.41 -8.17 -7.49
N ILE A 166 2.38 -6.94 -8.02
CA ILE A 166 2.03 -5.73 -7.28
C ILE A 166 0.67 -5.26 -7.79
N ASN A 167 -0.38 -5.60 -7.05
CA ASN A 167 -1.74 -5.12 -7.30
C ASN A 167 -1.85 -3.67 -6.82
N ASN A 168 -1.59 -2.74 -7.73
CA ASN A 168 -1.59 -1.29 -7.47
C ASN A 168 -2.76 -0.55 -8.14
N ALA A 169 -3.32 -1.06 -9.24
CA ALA A 169 -4.44 -0.44 -9.93
C ALA A 169 -5.58 -0.07 -8.96
N GLY A 170 -6.06 1.16 -9.07
CA GLY A 170 -7.12 1.65 -8.22
C GLY A 170 -7.73 2.96 -8.68
N VAL A 171 -8.95 3.22 -8.21
CA VAL A 171 -9.70 4.46 -8.41
C VAL A 171 -10.34 4.91 -7.11
N VAL A 172 -10.65 6.19 -7.03
CA VAL A 172 -11.32 6.83 -5.90
C VAL A 172 -12.23 7.91 -6.44
N THR A 173 -13.34 8.16 -5.74
CA THR A 173 -14.13 9.36 -5.90
C THR A 173 -14.57 9.84 -4.51
N PHE A 174 -14.83 11.14 -4.38
CA PHE A 174 -15.49 11.68 -3.19
C PHE A 174 -16.98 11.71 -3.43
N CYS A 175 -17.74 11.07 -2.56
CA CYS A 175 -19.19 11.14 -2.60
C CYS A 175 -19.77 10.66 -1.28
N GLU A 176 -20.81 11.32 -0.79
CA GLU A 176 -21.67 10.71 0.23
C GLU A 176 -22.43 9.54 -0.37
N LEU A 177 -22.66 8.50 0.42
CA LEU A 177 -23.20 7.25 -0.12
C LEU A 177 -24.60 7.43 -0.73
N GLU A 178 -25.44 8.29 -0.16
CA GLU A 178 -26.78 8.59 -0.69
C GLU A 178 -26.75 9.37 -2.02
N LEU A 179 -25.71 10.18 -2.23
CA LEU A 179 -25.49 10.92 -3.48
C LEU A 179 -24.72 10.10 -4.53
N CYS A 180 -24.11 8.98 -4.11
CA CYS A 180 -23.26 8.15 -4.96
C CYS A 180 -24.09 7.11 -5.70
N SER A 181 -23.97 7.05 -7.03
CA SER A 181 -24.64 6.00 -7.80
C SER A 181 -24.05 4.62 -7.49
N LEU A 182 -24.90 3.60 -7.47
CA LEU A 182 -24.44 2.22 -7.30
C LEU A 182 -23.48 1.78 -8.41
N ASP A 183 -23.58 2.34 -9.60
CA ASP A 183 -22.63 2.10 -10.70
C ASP A 183 -21.22 2.58 -10.33
N THR A 184 -21.09 3.76 -9.71
CA THR A 184 -19.80 4.26 -9.23
C THR A 184 -19.28 3.40 -8.07
N VAL A 185 -20.13 3.01 -7.12
CA VAL A 185 -19.74 2.10 -6.04
C VAL A 185 -19.23 0.77 -6.62
N SER A 186 -19.96 0.20 -7.58
CA SER A 186 -19.62 -1.04 -8.26
C SER A 186 -18.31 -0.91 -9.03
N LYS A 187 -18.11 0.18 -9.78
CA LYS A 187 -16.86 0.46 -10.50
C LYS A 187 -15.65 0.53 -9.56
N ILE A 188 -15.79 1.18 -8.40
CA ILE A 188 -14.71 1.26 -7.41
C ILE A 188 -14.35 -0.13 -6.89
N LEU A 189 -15.34 -0.97 -6.56
CA LEU A 189 -15.11 -2.36 -6.13
C LEU A 189 -14.53 -3.23 -7.26
N GLU A 190 -15.02 -3.04 -8.49
CA GLU A 190 -14.62 -3.78 -9.68
C GLU A 190 -13.14 -3.59 -9.99
N VAL A 191 -12.64 -2.35 -9.87
CA VAL A 191 -11.22 -2.02 -10.07
C VAL A 191 -10.39 -2.35 -8.84
N ASN A 192 -10.75 -1.86 -7.66
CA ASN A 192 -9.86 -1.88 -6.49
C ASN A 192 -9.79 -3.25 -5.81
N THR A 193 -10.83 -4.08 -5.95
CA THR A 193 -10.96 -5.35 -5.25
C THR A 193 -11.03 -6.51 -6.23
N LEU A 194 -12.06 -6.54 -7.08
CA LEU A 194 -12.23 -7.62 -8.05
C LEU A 194 -11.08 -7.61 -9.08
N GLY A 195 -10.59 -6.42 -9.45
CA GLY A 195 -9.32 -6.14 -10.16
C GLY A 195 -8.17 -7.01 -9.70
N ALA A 196 -7.82 -6.81 -8.43
CA ALA A 196 -6.75 -7.53 -7.77
C ALA A 196 -7.02 -9.05 -7.74
N ILE A 197 -8.27 -9.47 -7.54
CA ILE A 197 -8.65 -10.89 -7.55
C ILE A 197 -8.40 -11.52 -8.92
N ARG A 198 -8.92 -10.92 -10.01
CA ARG A 198 -8.75 -11.46 -11.38
C ARG A 198 -7.28 -11.61 -11.75
N VAL A 199 -6.47 -10.58 -11.48
CA VAL A 199 -5.02 -10.61 -11.74
C VAL A 199 -4.35 -11.67 -10.86
N THR A 200 -4.60 -11.68 -9.54
CA THR A 200 -4.03 -12.68 -8.64
C THR A 200 -4.36 -14.09 -9.10
N GLN A 201 -5.63 -14.42 -9.33
CA GLN A 201 -6.05 -15.76 -9.75
C GLN A 201 -5.37 -16.19 -11.05
N LYS A 202 -5.27 -15.29 -12.03
CA LYS A 202 -4.70 -15.60 -13.34
C LYS A 202 -3.21 -15.89 -13.27
N PHE A 203 -2.46 -15.12 -12.48
CA PHE A 203 -0.99 -15.21 -12.41
C PHE A 203 -0.48 -16.10 -11.26
N LEU A 204 -1.35 -16.54 -10.35
CA LEU A 204 -0.97 -17.39 -9.22
C LEU A 204 -0.22 -18.68 -9.61
N PRO A 205 -0.53 -19.37 -10.73
CA PRO A 205 0.26 -20.54 -11.15
C PRO A 205 1.74 -20.21 -11.40
N LEU A 206 2.05 -19.07 -12.02
CA LEU A 206 3.42 -18.61 -12.26
C LEU A 206 4.11 -18.23 -10.94
N LEU A 207 3.41 -17.50 -10.07
CA LEU A 207 3.94 -17.09 -8.77
C LEU A 207 4.24 -18.28 -7.85
N ARG A 208 3.50 -19.39 -8.02
CA ARG A 208 3.72 -20.63 -7.26
C ARG A 208 5.02 -21.32 -7.64
N GLN A 209 5.45 -21.22 -8.90
CA GLN A 209 6.71 -21.82 -9.37
C GLN A 209 7.91 -21.13 -8.72
N SER A 210 7.86 -19.80 -8.59
CA SER A 210 8.93 -18.98 -8.00
C SER A 210 8.89 -18.87 -6.48
N GLN A 211 7.83 -19.37 -5.82
CA GLN A 211 7.53 -19.11 -4.40
C GLN A 211 7.59 -17.59 -4.09
N GLY A 212 7.03 -16.80 -5.00
CA GLY A 212 7.22 -15.36 -5.04
C GLY A 212 6.37 -14.57 -4.04
N ARG A 213 6.00 -13.35 -4.45
CA ARG A 213 5.31 -12.37 -3.60
C ARG A 213 4.06 -11.82 -4.23
N LEU A 214 3.04 -11.69 -3.41
CA LEU A 214 1.85 -10.94 -3.74
C LEU A 214 1.79 -9.69 -2.87
N ILE A 215 1.81 -8.52 -3.50
CA ILE A 215 1.83 -7.23 -2.82
C ILE A 215 0.54 -6.49 -3.18
N MET A 216 -0.24 -6.16 -2.16
CA MET A 216 -1.52 -5.44 -2.29
C MET A 216 -1.34 -3.98 -1.87
N ILE A 217 -1.51 -3.04 -2.79
CA ILE A 217 -1.47 -1.61 -2.46
C ILE A 217 -2.83 -1.18 -1.93
N SER A 218 -2.91 -1.10 -0.61
CA SER A 218 -4.07 -0.60 0.11
C SER A 218 -3.81 0.81 0.65
N SER A 219 -4.69 1.24 1.53
CA SER A 219 -4.66 2.55 2.16
C SER A 219 -4.95 2.40 3.64
N LEU A 220 -4.65 3.44 4.41
CA LEU A 220 -5.22 3.56 5.76
C LEU A 220 -6.76 3.51 5.74
N ALA A 221 -7.39 3.91 4.63
CA ALA A 221 -8.82 3.71 4.36
C ALA A 221 -9.28 2.24 4.29
N GLY A 222 -8.34 1.28 4.29
CA GLY A 222 -8.62 -0.15 4.44
C GLY A 222 -8.64 -0.64 5.88
N LYS A 223 -8.38 0.24 6.85
CA LYS A 223 -8.46 -0.05 8.30
C LYS A 223 -9.38 0.91 9.05
N LEU A 224 -9.73 2.03 8.42
CA LEU A 224 -10.56 3.09 8.98
C LEU A 224 -11.50 3.63 7.90
N ALA A 225 -12.72 4.02 8.26
CA ALA A 225 -13.70 4.60 7.34
C ALA A 225 -13.75 6.13 7.46
N TYR A 226 -13.88 6.82 6.33
CA TYR A 226 -13.94 8.27 6.27
C TYR A 226 -15.26 8.71 5.60
N PRO A 227 -16.00 9.68 6.16
CA PRO A 227 -17.14 10.31 5.49
C PRO A 227 -16.75 10.86 4.12
N GLY A 228 -17.65 10.74 3.15
CA GLY A 228 -17.39 11.13 1.75
C GLY A 228 -16.45 10.19 0.97
N LEU A 229 -15.93 9.12 1.59
CA LEU A 229 -15.07 8.11 0.95
C LEU A 229 -15.57 6.68 1.18
N ILE A 230 -16.85 6.50 1.52
CA ILE A 230 -17.38 5.22 2.01
C ILE A 230 -17.11 4.08 1.00
N ALA A 231 -17.45 4.27 -0.28
CA ALA A 231 -17.23 3.26 -1.33
C ALA A 231 -15.74 2.88 -1.48
N TYR A 232 -14.86 3.88 -1.44
CA TYR A 232 -13.42 3.65 -1.47
C TYR A 232 -12.93 2.89 -0.23
N CYS A 233 -13.36 3.29 0.96
CA CYS A 233 -13.03 2.61 2.22
C CYS A 233 -13.48 1.15 2.19
N MET A 234 -14.71 0.87 1.74
CA MET A 234 -15.22 -0.49 1.56
C MET A 234 -14.30 -1.31 0.66
N SER A 235 -13.93 -0.78 -0.51
CA SER A 235 -13.04 -1.48 -1.45
C SER A 235 -11.65 -1.78 -0.87
N LYS A 236 -11.08 -0.85 -0.09
CA LYS A 236 -9.77 -1.04 0.54
C LYS A 236 -9.83 -1.94 1.78
N HIS A 237 -10.95 -1.98 2.51
CA HIS A 237 -11.18 -2.97 3.57
C HIS A 237 -11.30 -4.38 2.97
N ALA A 238 -12.06 -4.51 1.87
CA ALA A 238 -12.17 -5.79 1.17
C ALA A 238 -10.81 -6.27 0.65
N LEU A 239 -9.99 -5.38 0.09
CA LEU A 239 -8.64 -5.71 -0.36
C LEU A 239 -7.71 -6.16 0.79
N VAL A 240 -7.83 -5.52 1.96
CA VAL A 240 -7.10 -5.92 3.18
C VAL A 240 -7.54 -7.30 3.65
N ALA A 241 -8.85 -7.56 3.73
CA ALA A 241 -9.38 -8.86 4.11
C ALA A 241 -8.95 -9.96 3.13
N LEU A 242 -8.95 -9.66 1.83
CA LEU A 242 -8.44 -10.54 0.79
C LEU A 242 -6.97 -10.88 1.02
N ALA A 243 -6.12 -9.88 1.29
CA ALA A 243 -4.70 -10.10 1.56
C ALA A 243 -4.47 -10.97 2.82
N ASP A 244 -5.21 -10.70 3.90
CA ASP A 244 -5.13 -11.45 5.16
C ASP A 244 -5.57 -12.92 4.98
N GLY A 245 -6.56 -13.17 4.12
CA GLY A 245 -7.00 -14.52 3.73
C GLY A 245 -5.98 -15.23 2.86
N LEU A 246 -5.53 -14.60 1.77
CA LEU A 246 -4.54 -15.17 0.84
C LEU A 246 -3.22 -15.50 1.54
N ARG A 247 -2.80 -14.69 2.52
CA ARG A 247 -1.60 -14.98 3.33
C ARG A 247 -1.68 -16.35 4.01
N GLN A 248 -2.87 -16.76 4.45
CA GLN A 248 -3.08 -18.06 5.08
C GLN A 248 -3.18 -19.18 4.04
N GLU A 249 -3.93 -18.96 2.96
CA GLU A 249 -4.13 -19.96 1.92
C GLU A 249 -2.85 -20.29 1.13
N LEU A 250 -2.04 -19.27 0.85
CA LEU A 250 -0.85 -19.38 0.01
C LEU A 250 0.41 -19.77 0.78
N LYS A 251 0.35 -19.78 2.13
CA LYS A 251 1.46 -20.19 2.99
C LYS A 251 1.99 -21.59 2.65
N LYS A 252 1.11 -22.53 2.28
CA LYS A 252 1.47 -23.90 1.88
C LYS A 252 2.35 -23.98 0.63
N TRP A 253 2.42 -22.90 -0.14
CA TRP A 253 3.23 -22.76 -1.35
C TRP A 253 4.42 -21.81 -1.15
N ASN A 254 4.70 -21.39 0.09
CA ASN A 254 5.74 -20.40 0.43
C ASN A 254 5.60 -19.04 -0.28
N ILE A 255 4.42 -18.72 -0.81
CA ILE A 255 4.16 -17.41 -1.39
C ILE A 255 3.87 -16.43 -0.25
N SER A 256 4.64 -15.35 -0.19
CA SER A 256 4.42 -14.28 0.79
C SER A 256 3.36 -13.29 0.30
N VAL A 257 2.52 -12.80 1.21
CA VAL A 257 1.50 -11.79 0.90
C VAL A 257 1.70 -10.59 1.81
N SER A 258 1.91 -9.41 1.21
CA SER A 258 2.14 -8.16 1.94
C SER A 258 1.07 -7.13 1.59
N THR A 259 0.52 -6.47 2.62
CA THR A 259 -0.36 -5.31 2.44
C THR A 259 0.43 -4.04 2.68
N ILE A 260 0.41 -3.12 1.71
CA ILE A 260 0.99 -1.79 1.85
C ILE A 260 -0.13 -0.80 2.21
N LEU A 261 -0.07 -0.23 3.40
CA LEU A 261 -1.05 0.73 3.92
C LEU A 261 -0.52 2.15 3.69
N CYS A 262 -0.86 2.71 2.54
CA CYS A 262 -0.47 4.07 2.19
C CYS A 262 -1.35 5.12 2.90
N THR A 263 -0.73 6.22 3.32
CA THR A 263 -1.44 7.46 3.67
C THR A 263 -1.92 8.19 2.40
N GLY A 264 -2.52 9.38 2.55
CA GLY A 264 -2.87 10.21 1.39
C GLY A 264 -1.62 10.83 0.74
N TYR A 265 -1.48 10.65 -0.57
CA TYR A 265 -0.44 11.27 -1.41
C TYR A 265 -1.10 11.90 -2.63
N ARG A 266 -0.65 13.09 -3.01
CA ARG A 266 -1.15 13.82 -4.17
C ARG A 266 -0.59 13.19 -5.45
N THR A 267 -1.26 12.15 -5.91
CA THR A 267 -1.02 11.49 -7.21
C THR A 267 -2.11 11.90 -8.21
N ARG A 268 -1.94 11.54 -9.49
CA ARG A 268 -2.94 11.81 -10.55
C ARG A 268 -4.30 11.15 -10.29
N MET A 269 -4.36 10.12 -9.44
CA MET A 269 -5.63 9.54 -8.96
C MET A 269 -6.50 10.58 -8.25
N LEU A 270 -5.87 11.55 -7.57
CA LEU A 270 -6.51 12.63 -6.81
C LEU A 270 -6.51 13.96 -7.58
N ASP A 271 -6.61 13.92 -8.92
CA ASP A 271 -6.73 15.12 -9.73
C ASP A 271 -7.98 15.93 -9.32
N PRO A 272 -7.83 17.18 -8.82
CA PRO A 272 -8.94 17.95 -8.28
C PRO A 272 -10.05 18.22 -9.29
N ALA A 273 -9.67 18.55 -10.54
CA ALA A 273 -10.63 18.89 -11.58
C ALA A 273 -11.48 17.67 -11.97
N LYS A 274 -10.85 16.49 -12.11
CA LYS A 274 -11.56 15.23 -12.33
C LYS A 274 -12.52 14.93 -11.19
N LEU A 275 -12.06 15.00 -9.94
CA LEU A 275 -12.87 14.67 -8.78
C LEU A 275 -14.07 15.61 -8.63
N LEU A 276 -13.88 16.92 -8.82
CA LEU A 276 -14.99 17.88 -8.82
C LEU A 276 -16.03 17.58 -9.89
N ARG A 277 -15.60 17.23 -11.11
CA ARG A 277 -16.54 16.85 -12.17
C ARG A 277 -17.35 15.60 -11.81
N GLU A 278 -16.71 14.60 -11.19
CA GLU A 278 -17.40 13.40 -10.71
C GLU A 278 -18.41 13.73 -9.60
N MET A 279 -18.01 14.56 -8.62
CA MET A 279 -18.90 15.04 -7.55
C MET A 279 -20.11 15.79 -8.10
N GLU A 280 -19.90 16.70 -9.05
CA GLU A 280 -20.96 17.46 -9.71
C GLU A 280 -21.90 16.56 -10.53
N ALA A 281 -21.36 15.55 -11.21
CA ALA A 281 -22.18 14.57 -11.93
C ALA A 281 -23.05 13.75 -10.97
N HIS A 282 -22.51 13.37 -9.81
CA HIS A 282 -23.27 12.70 -8.75
C HIS A 282 -24.36 13.60 -8.19
N TRP A 283 -24.05 14.87 -7.91
CA TRP A 283 -25.04 15.84 -7.47
C TRP A 283 -26.17 16.01 -8.48
N ARG A 284 -25.85 16.24 -9.76
CA ARG A 284 -26.86 16.46 -10.82
C ARG A 284 -27.75 15.24 -11.08
N SER A 285 -27.21 14.04 -10.89
CA SER A 285 -27.96 12.78 -11.08
C SER A 285 -28.76 12.36 -9.84
N ALA A 286 -28.53 13.00 -8.69
CA ALA A 286 -29.28 12.68 -7.47
C ALA A 286 -30.77 13.08 -7.59
N PRO A 287 -31.68 12.28 -7.00
CA PRO A 287 -33.10 12.61 -6.93
C PRO A 287 -33.36 14.01 -6.38
N GLU A 288 -34.44 14.66 -6.84
CA GLU A 288 -34.75 16.05 -6.45
C GLU A 288 -35.04 16.18 -4.95
N ASP A 289 -35.73 15.22 -4.35
CA ASP A 289 -35.99 15.15 -2.91
C ASP A 289 -34.68 15.03 -2.11
N VAL A 290 -33.74 14.21 -2.56
CA VAL A 290 -32.41 14.10 -1.95
C VAL A 290 -31.65 15.43 -2.07
N ARG A 291 -31.60 16.04 -3.27
CA ARG A 291 -30.96 17.35 -3.47
C ARG A 291 -31.60 18.45 -2.63
N ALA A 292 -32.91 18.42 -2.43
CA ALA A 292 -33.62 19.38 -1.59
C ALA A 292 -33.26 19.25 -0.10
N VAL A 293 -33.05 18.02 0.40
CA VAL A 293 -32.63 17.75 1.79
C VAL A 293 -31.22 18.27 2.05
N TYR A 294 -30.28 17.94 1.15
CA TYR A 294 -28.89 18.36 1.30
C TYR A 294 -28.72 19.86 1.03
N GLY A 295 -29.32 20.35 -0.05
CA GLY A 295 -29.19 21.73 -0.51
C GLY A 295 -27.84 22.02 -1.19
N GLU A 296 -27.90 22.94 -2.15
CA GLU A 296 -26.73 23.37 -2.94
C GLU A 296 -25.58 23.91 -2.07
N GLY A 297 -25.91 24.64 -1.01
CA GLY A 297 -24.91 25.21 -0.08
C GLY A 297 -24.12 24.12 0.65
N TYR A 298 -24.77 23.02 1.03
CA TYR A 298 -24.08 21.89 1.64
C TYR A 298 -23.15 21.22 0.62
N PHE A 299 -23.67 20.89 -0.56
CA PHE A 299 -22.90 20.21 -1.60
C PHE A 299 -21.63 21.00 -1.98
N ARG A 300 -21.76 22.33 -2.13
CA ARG A 300 -20.60 23.21 -2.37
C ARG A 300 -19.61 23.18 -1.21
N SER A 301 -20.08 23.31 0.03
CA SER A 301 -19.21 23.24 1.22
C SER A 301 -18.47 21.91 1.32
N PHE A 302 -19.18 20.80 1.09
CA PHE A 302 -18.63 19.45 1.07
C PHE A 302 -17.56 19.29 -0.01
N SER A 303 -17.87 19.69 -1.25
CA SER A 303 -16.95 19.61 -2.40
C SER A 303 -15.68 20.42 -2.15
N THR A 304 -15.81 21.67 -1.70
CA THR A 304 -14.67 22.52 -1.36
C THR A 304 -13.81 21.90 -0.26
N LYS A 305 -14.41 21.38 0.82
CA LYS A 305 -13.67 20.70 1.91
C LYS A 305 -12.93 19.46 1.39
N CYS A 306 -13.56 18.65 0.55
CA CYS A 306 -12.92 17.47 -0.04
C CYS A 306 -11.68 17.84 -0.86
N ILE A 307 -11.78 18.87 -1.70
CA ILE A 307 -10.66 19.31 -2.54
C ILE A 307 -9.56 20.02 -1.73
N GLN A 308 -9.92 20.87 -0.77
CA GLN A 308 -8.95 21.52 0.13
C GLN A 308 -8.10 20.49 0.89
N ARG A 309 -8.69 19.35 1.29
CA ARG A 309 -7.95 18.25 1.93
C ARG A 309 -6.83 17.71 1.03
N LEU A 310 -7.00 17.72 -0.29
CA LEU A 310 -6.00 17.24 -1.24
C LEU A 310 -4.76 18.14 -1.31
N ALA A 311 -4.94 19.45 -1.12
CA ALA A 311 -3.85 20.43 -1.16
C ALA A 311 -2.80 20.18 -0.06
N ASN A 312 -3.21 19.61 1.08
CA ASN A 312 -2.34 19.33 2.21
C ASN A 312 -1.58 17.98 2.09
N LEU A 313 -1.86 17.18 1.06
CA LEU A 313 -1.20 15.90 0.87
C LEU A 313 0.21 16.09 0.30
N SER A 314 1.14 15.21 0.70
CA SER A 314 2.48 15.22 0.11
C SER A 314 2.40 14.84 -1.38
N GLY A 315 3.07 15.60 -2.23
CA GLY A 315 3.31 15.21 -3.64
C GLY A 315 4.45 14.20 -3.79
N GLU A 316 5.32 14.07 -2.78
CA GLU A 316 6.44 13.14 -2.82
C GLU A 316 5.97 11.73 -2.44
N VAL A 317 6.00 10.84 -3.43
CA VAL A 317 5.59 9.44 -3.29
C VAL A 317 6.72 8.50 -2.87
N GLY A 318 7.95 9.00 -2.79
CA GLY A 318 9.17 8.21 -2.56
C GLY A 318 9.07 7.29 -1.35
N GLU A 319 8.60 7.77 -0.20
CA GLU A 319 8.44 6.94 1.01
C GLU A 319 7.51 5.74 0.78
N ALA A 320 6.40 5.94 0.05
CA ALA A 320 5.47 4.86 -0.26
C ALA A 320 6.11 3.87 -1.24
N VAL A 321 6.80 4.36 -2.26
CA VAL A 321 7.49 3.54 -3.25
C VAL A 321 8.62 2.73 -2.63
N ASP A 322 9.44 3.33 -1.76
CA ASP A 322 10.53 2.64 -1.06
C ASP A 322 9.99 1.48 -0.20
N VAL A 323 8.81 1.65 0.39
CA VAL A 323 8.14 0.57 1.13
C VAL A 323 7.67 -0.56 0.19
N ILE A 324 7.14 -0.23 -0.99
CA ILE A 324 6.72 -1.22 -2.00
C ILE A 324 7.95 -2.00 -2.53
N VAL A 325 9.03 -1.28 -2.86
CA VAL A 325 10.31 -1.86 -3.27
C VAL A 325 10.87 -2.75 -2.17
N THR A 326 10.87 -2.29 -0.92
CA THR A 326 11.32 -3.08 0.24
C THR A 326 10.50 -4.37 0.40
N ALA A 327 9.17 -4.31 0.24
CA ALA A 327 8.32 -5.49 0.29
C ALA A 327 8.62 -6.48 -0.85
N THR A 328 9.07 -5.98 -1.99
CA THR A 328 9.47 -6.78 -3.16
C THR A 328 10.84 -7.44 -2.96
N GLU A 329 11.79 -6.73 -2.37
CA GLU A 329 13.20 -7.14 -2.26
C GLU A 329 13.51 -7.93 -0.98
N SER A 330 12.82 -7.67 0.13
CA SER A 330 13.26 -8.16 1.46
C SER A 330 13.16 -9.67 1.60
N ILE A 331 14.21 -10.43 1.95
CA ILE A 331 14.11 -11.90 2.12
C ILE A 331 12.98 -12.30 3.08
N TYR A 332 12.70 -11.50 4.11
CA TYR A 332 11.65 -11.73 5.10
C TYR A 332 10.62 -10.59 5.07
N PRO A 333 9.69 -10.59 4.11
CA PRO A 333 8.69 -9.54 4.00
C PRO A 333 7.73 -9.55 5.20
N LYS A 334 7.23 -8.37 5.54
CA LYS A 334 6.19 -8.21 6.57
C LYS A 334 4.81 -8.37 5.97
N ASP A 335 3.89 -8.92 6.76
CA ASP A 335 2.48 -9.02 6.37
C ASP A 335 1.84 -7.63 6.11
N ASN A 336 2.25 -6.61 6.88
CA ASN A 336 1.75 -5.25 6.77
C ASN A 336 2.89 -4.25 6.81
N TYR A 337 2.93 -3.36 5.81
CA TYR A 337 3.78 -2.19 5.78
C TYR A 337 2.92 -0.92 5.83
N TYR A 338 3.49 0.15 6.36
CA TYR A 338 2.88 1.48 6.36
C TYR A 338 3.84 2.45 5.72
N SER A 339 3.33 3.32 4.85
CA SER A 339 4.18 4.22 4.06
C SER A 339 4.91 5.27 4.92
N CYS A 340 4.34 5.66 6.07
CA CYS A 340 5.00 6.57 7.00
C CYS A 340 4.58 6.33 8.46
N MET A 341 5.38 6.83 9.41
CA MET A 341 5.12 6.71 10.86
C MET A 341 3.80 7.37 11.27
N LYS A 342 3.43 8.50 10.63
CA LYS A 342 2.14 9.16 10.87
C LYS A 342 0.97 8.22 10.53
N GLY A 343 1.07 7.46 9.43
CA GLY A 343 0.08 6.46 9.06
C GLY A 343 -0.02 5.33 10.09
N GLN A 344 1.12 4.85 10.62
CA GLN A 344 1.16 3.83 11.68
C GLN A 344 0.45 4.29 12.94
N LEU A 345 0.73 5.51 13.41
CA LEU A 345 0.10 6.07 14.61
C LEU A 345 -1.41 6.24 14.41
N ARG A 346 -1.84 6.73 13.24
CA ARG A 346 -3.27 6.84 12.92
C ARG A 346 -3.97 5.49 12.90
N ALA A 347 -3.29 4.44 12.41
CA ALA A 347 -3.86 3.09 12.39
C ALA A 347 -4.15 2.54 13.79
N LEU A 348 -3.55 3.10 14.86
CA LEU A 348 -3.86 2.72 16.23
C LEU A 348 -5.28 3.14 16.66
N ALA A 349 -5.87 4.13 15.99
CA ALA A 349 -7.24 4.57 16.27
C ALA A 349 -8.25 3.43 16.15
N ARG A 350 -7.97 2.40 15.32
CA ARG A 350 -8.84 1.22 15.17
C ARG A 350 -9.03 0.40 16.47
N PHE A 351 -8.16 0.60 17.46
CA PHE A 351 -8.23 -0.07 18.75
C PHE A 351 -9.05 0.71 19.78
N LEU A 352 -9.44 1.95 19.47
CA LEU A 352 -10.36 2.72 20.30
C LEU A 352 -11.79 2.15 20.17
N PRO A 353 -12.64 2.27 21.18
CA PRO A 353 -14.09 2.08 21.01
C PRO A 353 -14.64 3.03 19.96
N THR A 354 -15.75 2.67 19.30
CA THR A 354 -16.39 3.50 18.25
C THR A 354 -16.70 4.92 18.73
N SER A 355 -17.11 5.07 19.99
CA SER A 355 -17.34 6.38 20.62
C SER A 355 -16.10 7.27 20.69
N GLY A 356 -14.89 6.71 20.59
CA GLY A 356 -13.63 7.45 20.44
C GLY A 356 -13.16 7.55 18.99
N GLN A 357 -13.47 6.57 18.14
CA GLN A 357 -13.10 6.59 16.72
C GLN A 357 -13.83 7.69 15.96
N ASP A 358 -15.16 7.78 16.08
CA ASP A 358 -15.96 8.70 15.26
C ASP A 358 -15.59 10.16 15.52
N PRO A 359 -15.47 10.62 16.80
CA PRO A 359 -14.99 11.98 17.07
C PRO A 359 -13.54 12.19 16.65
N TYR A 360 -12.67 11.19 16.78
CA TYR A 360 -11.28 11.30 16.31
C TYR A 360 -11.23 11.59 14.80
N MET A 361 -12.07 10.92 14.01
CA MET A 361 -12.17 11.18 12.58
C MET A 361 -12.72 12.57 12.29
N MET A 362 -13.78 13.01 12.97
CA MET A 362 -14.35 14.35 12.80
C MET A 362 -13.41 15.50 13.25
N ILE A 363 -12.64 15.30 14.32
CA ILE A 363 -11.71 16.29 14.87
C ILE A 363 -10.46 16.39 14.00
N PHE A 364 -9.90 15.25 13.55
CA PHE A 364 -8.74 15.25 12.67
C PHE A 364 -9.04 15.91 11.32
N GLU A 365 -10.30 15.85 10.88
CA GLU A 365 -10.82 16.61 9.73
C GLU A 365 -10.82 18.13 9.93
N SER A 366 -10.77 18.63 11.18
CA SER A 366 -10.86 20.05 11.52
C SER A 366 -9.51 20.71 11.86
N PHE A 367 -8.48 19.94 12.27
CA PHE A 367 -7.20 20.47 12.80
C PHE A 367 -6.02 20.54 11.81
N GLN A 368 -6.22 20.19 10.54
CA GLN A 368 -5.16 20.30 9.51
C GLN A 368 -4.56 21.71 9.32
N PRO A 369 -5.31 22.83 9.45
CA PRO A 369 -4.74 24.17 9.27
C PRO A 369 -3.67 24.55 10.33
N LEU A 370 -3.72 23.98 11.53
CA LEU A 370 -2.80 24.35 12.61
C LEU A 370 -1.40 23.72 12.46
N LEU A 371 -1.31 22.59 11.75
CA LEU A 371 -0.07 21.83 11.56
C LEU A 371 0.71 22.26 10.31
N SER A 372 0.08 22.93 9.35
CA SER A 372 0.76 23.49 8.17
C SER A 372 1.66 24.68 8.53
N LEU A 373 1.37 25.39 9.63
CA LEU A 373 2.21 26.47 10.18
C LEU A 373 3.63 26.02 10.58
N PHE A 374 3.85 24.72 10.76
CA PHE A 374 5.17 24.16 11.13
C PHE A 374 5.92 23.54 9.94
N ARG A 375 5.42 23.64 8.71
CA ARG A 375 6.04 23.02 7.54
C ARG A 375 6.91 24.03 6.78
N LYS A 376 8.23 23.97 6.97
CA LYS A 376 9.18 24.50 5.98
C LYS A 376 9.24 23.51 4.81
N GLU A 377 8.58 23.83 3.69
CA GLU A 377 8.75 23.07 2.45
C GLU A 377 9.96 23.58 1.67
N THR A 378 10.96 22.72 1.49
CA THR A 378 11.92 22.83 0.38
C THR A 378 11.39 21.98 -0.77
N LYS A 379 11.00 22.61 -1.88
CA LYS A 379 10.55 21.90 -3.09
C LYS A 379 11.76 21.41 -3.90
N PRO A 380 11.91 20.11 -4.21
CA PRO A 380 12.84 19.66 -5.24
C PRO A 380 12.23 19.81 -6.64
N ASN A 381 13.07 20.05 -7.64
CA ASN A 381 12.69 20.20 -9.04
C ASN A 381 12.44 18.80 -9.69
N PRO A 382 11.27 18.54 -10.30
CA PRO A 382 10.92 17.24 -10.89
C PRO A 382 11.83 16.79 -12.04
N ASP A 383 12.38 17.72 -12.83
CA ASP A 383 13.30 17.36 -13.94
C ASP A 383 14.65 16.86 -13.42
N LEU A 384 15.11 17.42 -12.29
CA LEU A 384 16.30 16.97 -11.56
C LEU A 384 16.10 15.60 -10.93
N MET A 385 14.89 15.23 -10.52
CA MET A 385 14.61 13.89 -9.99
C MET A 385 14.67 12.80 -11.06
N LEU A 386 14.09 13.05 -12.24
CA LEU A 386 14.15 12.10 -13.35
C LEU A 386 15.60 11.89 -13.81
N GLU A 387 16.39 12.96 -13.90
CA GLU A 387 17.81 12.88 -14.22
C GLU A 387 18.62 12.14 -13.13
N HIS A 388 18.33 12.41 -11.86
CA HIS A 388 19.00 11.75 -10.73
C HIS A 388 18.60 10.27 -10.56
N LEU A 389 17.37 9.88 -10.94
CA LEU A 389 16.88 8.49 -10.95
C LEU A 389 17.43 7.69 -12.14
N LEU A 390 17.66 8.33 -13.28
CA LEU A 390 18.22 7.71 -14.48
C LEU A 390 19.76 7.63 -14.46
N GLU A 391 20.45 8.46 -13.67
CA GLU A 391 21.91 8.45 -13.52
C GLU A 391 22.49 7.07 -13.13
N PRO A 392 21.97 6.35 -12.11
CA PRO A 392 22.42 5.00 -11.78
C PRO A 392 22.20 4.00 -12.92
N ALA A 393 21.10 4.11 -13.66
CA ALA A 393 20.80 3.24 -14.81
C ALA A 393 21.78 3.48 -15.97
N LYS A 394 22.11 4.75 -16.25
CA LYS A 394 23.14 5.13 -17.22
C LYS A 394 24.52 4.62 -16.83
N ARG A 395 24.88 4.67 -15.54
CA ARG A 395 26.17 4.14 -15.02
C ARG A 395 26.27 2.62 -15.10
N MET A 396 25.20 1.88 -14.78
CA MET A 396 25.19 0.43 -14.94
C MET A 396 25.26 0.00 -16.41
N ALA A 397 24.57 0.73 -17.31
CA ALA A 397 24.68 0.51 -18.75
C ALA A 397 26.12 0.74 -19.24
N ALA A 398 26.75 1.84 -18.83
CA ALA A 398 28.14 2.15 -19.18
C ALA A 398 29.16 1.15 -18.62
N GLN A 399 28.98 0.65 -17.39
CA GLN A 399 29.86 -0.37 -16.80
C GLN A 399 29.76 -1.72 -17.52
N ARG A 400 28.59 -2.07 -18.07
CA ARG A 400 28.42 -3.27 -18.91
C ARG A 400 29.02 -3.11 -20.30
N SER A 401 28.97 -1.91 -20.90
CA SER A 401 29.64 -1.62 -22.19
C SER A 401 31.16 -1.76 -22.08
N ILE A 402 31.76 -1.24 -21.00
CA ILE A 402 33.21 -1.32 -20.74
C ILE A 402 33.67 -2.77 -20.50
N SER A 403 32.77 -3.64 -20.01
CA SER A 403 33.08 -5.06 -19.79
C SER A 403 33.04 -5.91 -21.07
N ILE A 404 32.49 -5.37 -22.17
CA ILE A 404 32.38 -6.05 -23.46
C ILE A 404 33.54 -5.66 -24.41
N GLU A 405 34.27 -4.58 -24.11
CA GLU A 405 35.38 -4.06 -24.95
C GLU A 405 36.80 -4.49 -24.54
N ASN A 406 36.97 -5.41 -23.58
CA ASN A 406 38.28 -6.02 -23.31
C ASN A 406 38.41 -7.40 -23.97
N PRO A 407 38.98 -7.52 -25.18
CA PRO A 407 39.44 -8.80 -25.68
C PRO A 407 40.66 -9.26 -24.87
N LEU A 408 40.64 -10.54 -24.51
CA LEU A 408 41.69 -11.29 -23.82
C LEU A 408 43.04 -11.15 -24.55
N GLU A 409 44.04 -10.58 -23.88
CA GLU A 409 45.44 -10.76 -24.24
C GLU A 409 46.03 -11.99 -23.53
N ASN A 410 46.23 -13.03 -24.34
CA ASN A 410 47.33 -14.00 -24.38
C ASN A 410 48.02 -14.45 -23.07
N HIS A 411 47.81 -15.74 -22.75
CA HIS A 411 48.86 -16.59 -22.19
C HIS A 411 49.13 -17.75 -23.16
N ASP A 412 50.36 -17.77 -23.67
CA ASP A 412 51.22 -18.88 -24.10
C ASP A 412 50.59 -20.25 -24.38
N GLN A 413 50.67 -20.69 -25.65
CA GLN A 413 51.14 -22.05 -25.99
C GLN A 413 51.53 -22.17 -27.48
N GLU A 414 52.68 -22.82 -27.70
CA GLU A 414 53.41 -23.05 -28.95
C GLU A 414 52.68 -23.88 -30.03
N PRO A 415 53.14 -23.84 -31.30
CA PRO A 415 52.40 -24.32 -32.46
C PRO A 415 52.70 -25.78 -32.82
N ILE A 416 51.69 -26.49 -33.34
CA ILE A 416 51.88 -27.71 -34.13
C ILE A 416 51.20 -27.51 -35.48
N GLU A 417 52.01 -27.66 -36.53
CA GLU A 417 51.63 -27.59 -37.93
C GLU A 417 50.78 -28.79 -38.40
N SER A 418 50.06 -28.52 -39.49
CA SER A 418 49.91 -29.36 -40.69
C SER A 418 48.59 -30.12 -40.91
N SER A 419 47.94 -29.71 -42.00
CA SER A 419 47.60 -30.52 -43.18
C SER A 419 46.12 -30.53 -43.56
N ASN A 420 45.87 -30.05 -44.80
CA ASN A 420 45.01 -30.59 -45.86
C ASN A 420 43.63 -31.15 -45.46
N ARG A 421 42.51 -30.88 -46.14
CA ARG A 421 42.30 -30.96 -47.59
C ARG A 421 40.84 -30.56 -47.88
N ALA A 422 40.59 -30.13 -49.12
CA ALA A 422 39.29 -29.78 -49.68
C ALA A 422 38.38 -31.00 -49.97
N GLU A 423 37.07 -30.75 -50.09
CA GLU A 423 36.13 -31.22 -51.15
C GLU A 423 34.73 -30.60 -50.85
N THR A 424 34.08 -29.75 -51.68
CA THR A 424 33.17 -30.00 -52.85
C THR A 424 32.11 -31.07 -52.55
N GLU A 425 30.78 -30.93 -52.72
CA GLU A 425 29.83 -30.39 -53.73
C GLU A 425 28.44 -30.24 -53.03
N ALA A 426 27.56 -29.25 -53.28
CA ALA A 426 26.68 -28.94 -54.44
C ALA A 426 25.40 -29.82 -54.58
N ASP A 427 24.32 -29.12 -54.97
CA ASP A 427 23.02 -29.58 -55.55
C ASP A 427 21.93 -30.18 -54.64
N ASP A 428 20.62 -29.91 -54.81
CA ASP A 428 19.87 -28.95 -55.64
C ASP A 428 18.39 -28.90 -55.16
N GLN A 429 17.70 -27.81 -55.52
CA GLN A 429 16.29 -27.59 -55.92
C GLN A 429 15.17 -28.66 -55.68
N GLU A 430 13.88 -28.38 -55.51
CA GLU A 430 12.89 -27.51 -56.21
C GLU A 430 11.53 -27.71 -55.42
N LYS A 431 10.62 -26.77 -55.10
CA LYS A 431 9.70 -25.86 -55.84
C LYS A 431 8.20 -26.09 -55.52
N LYS A 432 7.44 -25.00 -55.69
CA LYS A 432 5.98 -24.82 -55.90
C LYS A 432 5.09 -24.92 -54.66
N GLY A 433 4.11 -24.07 -54.39
CA GLY A 433 3.36 -22.96 -55.04
C GLY A 433 2.21 -22.65 -54.05
N SER A 434 1.42 -21.58 -54.03
CA SER A 434 0.92 -20.61 -55.00
C SER A 434 0.12 -19.53 -54.24
N GLU A 435 0.23 -18.29 -54.69
CA GLU A 435 -0.81 -17.26 -54.93
C GLU A 435 -2.00 -17.04 -53.98
N GLY A 436 -2.26 -15.75 -53.69
CA GLY A 436 -3.51 -15.25 -53.14
C GLY A 436 -3.45 -13.79 -52.66
N GLU A 437 -3.24 -12.85 -53.58
CA GLU A 437 -3.51 -11.41 -53.37
C GLU A 437 -5.02 -11.14 -53.44
N GLN A 438 -5.54 -10.28 -52.55
CA GLN A 438 -6.74 -9.47 -52.82
C GLN A 438 -6.72 -8.19 -51.97
N GLU A 439 -6.40 -7.07 -52.61
CA GLU A 439 -6.75 -5.71 -52.22
C GLU A 439 -8.25 -5.46 -52.43
N ILE A 440 -8.92 -4.87 -51.43
CA ILE A 440 -10.10 -4.03 -51.63
C ILE A 440 -10.01 -2.86 -50.63
N ASP A 441 -9.86 -1.67 -51.18
CA ASP A 441 -10.03 -0.36 -50.55
C ASP A 441 -11.35 0.24 -51.07
N VAL A 442 -12.30 0.64 -50.20
CA VAL A 442 -13.19 1.79 -50.45
C VAL A 442 -13.76 2.36 -49.14
N ASN A 443 -13.45 3.63 -48.94
CA ASN A 443 -14.11 4.67 -48.13
C ASN A 443 -15.62 4.52 -47.83
N GLY A 444 -16.00 4.92 -46.62
CA GLY A 444 -17.38 5.21 -46.23
C GLY A 444 -17.43 6.32 -45.17
N ASP A 445 -17.56 7.56 -45.65
CA ASP A 445 -17.88 8.76 -44.88
C ASP A 445 -19.22 8.63 -44.14
N VAL A 446 -19.27 9.05 -42.87
CA VAL A 446 -20.50 9.55 -42.24
C VAL A 446 -20.17 10.82 -41.44
N GLN A 447 -20.61 11.96 -41.99
CA GLN A 447 -20.67 13.25 -41.31
C GLN A 447 -21.82 13.30 -40.29
N GLY A 448 -21.54 13.93 -39.15
CA GLY A 448 -22.43 14.93 -38.54
C GLY A 448 -23.43 14.45 -37.49
N GLN A 449 -23.20 14.84 -36.23
CA GLN A 449 -24.18 15.60 -35.45
C GLN A 449 -23.51 16.31 -34.26
N SER A 450 -23.52 17.64 -34.33
CA SER A 450 -23.10 18.59 -33.30
C SER A 450 -24.18 18.75 -32.22
N VAL A 451 -23.80 18.61 -30.94
CA VAL A 451 -24.66 18.88 -29.78
C VAL A 451 -24.42 20.32 -29.29
N PRO A 452 -25.45 21.09 -28.87
CA PRO A 452 -25.33 22.53 -28.59
C PRO A 452 -24.57 22.83 -27.30
N GLY A 453 -23.98 24.03 -27.25
CA GLY A 453 -23.01 24.50 -26.26
C GLY A 453 -23.46 24.48 -24.80
N ILE A 454 -22.47 24.17 -23.96
CA ILE A 454 -22.48 24.30 -22.49
C ILE A 454 -22.20 25.77 -22.17
N PRO A 455 -22.96 26.45 -21.29
CA PRO A 455 -22.57 27.77 -20.79
C PRO A 455 -21.33 27.62 -19.88
N GLU A 456 -20.27 28.35 -20.21
CA GLU A 456 -19.08 28.52 -19.39
C GLU A 456 -19.47 29.18 -18.05
N VAL A 457 -19.33 28.46 -16.94
CA VAL A 457 -19.52 29.00 -15.59
C VAL A 457 -18.15 29.42 -15.06
N THR A 458 -17.77 30.66 -15.38
CA THR A 458 -16.45 31.26 -15.10
C THR A 458 -16.21 31.65 -13.64
N GLY A 459 -17.15 31.41 -12.72
CA GLY A 459 -17.03 31.91 -11.33
C GLY A 459 -16.26 31.03 -10.34
N ILE A 460 -16.16 29.72 -10.58
CA ILE A 460 -15.54 28.78 -9.62
C ILE A 460 -14.04 28.61 -9.89
N GLU A 461 -13.61 28.75 -11.15
CA GLU A 461 -12.19 28.63 -11.51
C GLU A 461 -11.36 29.82 -10.97
N GLU A 462 -11.95 31.02 -10.89
CA GLU A 462 -11.29 32.20 -10.31
C GLU A 462 -11.08 32.07 -8.80
N GLU A 463 -12.11 31.66 -8.03
CA GLU A 463 -11.97 31.42 -6.58
C GLU A 463 -10.95 30.31 -6.26
N ILE A 464 -10.84 29.30 -7.13
CA ILE A 464 -9.87 28.20 -6.97
C ILE A 464 -8.45 28.66 -7.32
N SER A 465 -8.27 29.48 -8.37
CA SER A 465 -6.99 30.09 -8.71
C SER A 465 -6.42 30.88 -7.53
N ASP A 466 -7.26 31.64 -6.82
CA ASP A 466 -6.84 32.44 -5.68
C ASP A 466 -6.43 31.61 -4.45
N VAL A 467 -7.10 30.48 -4.21
CA VAL A 467 -6.72 29.50 -3.17
C VAL A 467 -5.38 28.82 -3.49
N PHE A 468 -5.09 28.52 -4.76
CA PHE A 468 -3.80 27.95 -5.18
C PHE A 468 -2.67 29.01 -5.31
N ALA A 469 -3.03 30.28 -5.51
CA ALA A 469 -2.09 31.41 -5.59
C ALA A 469 -1.75 32.04 -4.22
N GLY A 470 -2.37 31.58 -3.13
CA GLY A 470 -2.12 32.08 -1.78
C GLY A 470 -2.58 33.52 -1.56
N ARG A 471 -3.60 33.99 -2.31
CA ARG A 471 -4.21 35.30 -2.12
C ARG A 471 -5.61 35.13 -1.56
N THR A 472 -5.73 35.22 -0.24
CA THR A 472 -7.01 35.55 0.40
C THR A 472 -6.69 36.62 1.45
N GLU A 473 -7.22 37.82 1.25
CA GLU A 473 -7.22 38.88 2.26
C GLU A 473 -8.20 38.50 3.38
N ASP A 474 -7.67 38.57 4.62
CA ASP A 474 -8.27 38.53 5.98
C ASP A 474 -9.61 37.79 6.25
#